data_AF-A0A090WMR9-F1
#
_entry.id   AF-A0A090WMR9-F1
#
_cell.length_a   1.000
_cell.length_b   1.000
_cell.length_c   1.000
_cell.angle_alpha   90.00
_cell.angle_beta   90.00
_cell.angle_gamma   90.00
#
_symmetry.space_group_name_H-M   'P 1'
#
loop_
_entity.id
_entity.type
_entity.pdbx_description
1 polymer ?
#
loop_
_entity_poly.entity_id
_entity_poly.type
_entity_poly.pdbx_seq_one_letter_code
_entity_poly.pdbx_strand_id
1 'polypeptide(L)'
;MVFYYGRAGLYADIALVVNILFIFGALASLKAVLTLPGIAGIVLTIGISVDANVLIFERIREELAKGKSQADSIKDGFNNALSSILDANITTFLTALILFIFGTGPIQGFATTLMIGILTSLFTAIFITRLFIDGYGKNGKSLAFSTPITKNWFRNVNIDFLKKRKVAYMISLAFVLISAISLFTKSLNFGIDFSGGRTYTVRFEQPVNATEVTKMLSAEDVFGSAEAKTYGSDNQLKISTKYGIDGVDAEVTKEIEDKLFANLKQYMPADMDMATFVDVSKDDKQYGIMSNFQVGPTIADDILTGSLYAIFGSLIVVFLYILIRFRKWQFSLGAVIAVFHDVLIVLGIFSLTYDILPFNMEIDQAFIAAILTVIGYSLNDTVVVFDRIREFINERTNWEFARTVNAAISSTISRTLNTSLTTLIVLLAIFTFGGESIQGFMLALIIGVLVGTYSSVFIATPIMFDTMEKSNGKLLPKEPKPAKEEL
;
A
#
# COMPACT_ATOMS: atom_id res chain seq x y z
N MET A 1 -18.35 5.88 -4.58
CA MET A 1 -18.56 7.11 -3.76
C MET A 1 -20.02 7.52 -3.61
N VAL A 2 -20.91 7.13 -4.53
CA VAL A 2 -22.34 7.48 -4.53
C VAL A 2 -23.06 7.24 -3.19
N PHE A 3 -22.85 6.09 -2.53
CA PHE A 3 -23.55 5.75 -1.29
C PHE A 3 -23.33 6.78 -0.16
N TYR A 4 -22.11 7.31 -0.03
CA TYR A 4 -21.77 8.24 1.03
C TYR A 4 -22.07 9.70 0.65
N TYR A 5 -21.71 10.11 -0.57
CA TYR A 5 -21.74 11.51 -1.01
C TYR A 5 -22.89 11.87 -1.96
N GLY A 6 -23.73 10.91 -2.34
CA GLY A 6 -24.84 11.13 -3.27
C GLY A 6 -24.35 11.58 -4.65
N ARG A 7 -24.93 12.68 -5.16
CA ARG A 7 -24.58 13.22 -6.49
C ARG A 7 -23.15 13.72 -6.60
N ALA A 8 -22.61 14.34 -5.55
CA ALA A 8 -21.18 14.70 -5.54
C ALA A 8 -20.29 13.45 -5.67
N GLY A 9 -20.72 12.34 -5.06
CA GLY A 9 -20.08 11.04 -5.22
C GLY A 9 -20.09 10.52 -6.66
N LEU A 10 -21.18 10.75 -7.40
CA LEU A 10 -21.23 10.38 -8.82
C LEU A 10 -20.18 11.14 -9.66
N TYR A 11 -19.98 12.43 -9.38
CA TYR A 11 -18.93 13.20 -10.07
C TYR A 11 -17.52 12.72 -9.73
N ALA A 12 -17.28 12.31 -8.48
CA ALA A 12 -16.02 11.68 -8.11
C ALA A 12 -15.81 10.34 -8.83
N ASP A 13 -16.86 9.51 -8.96
CA ASP A 13 -16.78 8.24 -9.68
C ASP A 13 -16.56 8.46 -11.20
N ILE A 14 -17.14 9.51 -11.80
CA ILE A 14 -16.83 9.92 -13.18
C ILE A 14 -15.36 10.37 -13.32
N ALA A 15 -14.87 11.20 -12.39
CA ALA A 15 -13.48 11.64 -12.38
C ALA A 15 -12.51 10.45 -12.21
N LEU A 16 -12.89 9.43 -11.45
CA LEU A 16 -12.14 8.18 -11.31
C LEU A 16 -12.05 7.41 -12.64
N VAL A 17 -13.14 7.32 -13.41
CA VAL A 17 -13.10 6.70 -14.75
C VAL A 17 -12.16 7.47 -15.68
N VAL A 18 -12.23 8.81 -15.65
CA VAL A 18 -11.27 9.65 -16.40
C VAL A 18 -9.83 9.42 -15.92
N ASN A 19 -9.64 9.21 -14.62
CA ASN A 19 -8.32 8.92 -14.07
C ASN A 19 -7.73 7.63 -14.62
N ILE A 20 -8.54 6.57 -14.69
CA ILE A 20 -8.13 5.29 -15.29
C ILE A 20 -7.68 5.48 -16.75
N LEU A 21 -8.42 6.28 -17.52
CA LEU A 21 -8.04 6.61 -18.90
C LEU A 21 -6.69 7.35 -18.97
N PHE A 22 -6.44 8.30 -18.07
CA PHE A 22 -5.15 9.00 -18.01
C PHE A 22 -4.01 8.10 -17.58
N ILE A 23 -4.22 7.18 -16.64
CA ILE A 23 -3.21 6.19 -16.25
C ILE A 23 -2.81 5.35 -17.46
N PHE A 24 -3.77 4.75 -18.17
CA PHE A 24 -3.48 3.95 -19.35
C PHE A 24 -2.86 4.77 -20.48
N GLY A 25 -3.34 6.00 -20.71
CA GLY A 25 -2.77 6.90 -21.70
C GLY A 25 -1.31 7.28 -21.40
N ALA A 26 -0.99 7.55 -20.14
CA ALA A 26 0.37 7.85 -19.71
C ALA A 26 1.30 6.63 -19.81
N LEU A 27 0.83 5.45 -19.37
CA LEU A 27 1.61 4.21 -19.49
C LEU A 27 1.91 3.87 -20.96
N ALA A 28 0.92 3.99 -21.83
CA ALA A 28 1.09 3.77 -23.27
C ALA A 28 2.06 4.78 -23.89
N SER A 29 1.96 6.06 -23.53
CA SER A 29 2.84 7.13 -24.02
C SER A 29 4.30 6.89 -23.62
N LEU A 30 4.54 6.45 -22.39
CA LEU A 30 5.86 6.16 -21.86
C LEU A 30 6.40 4.78 -22.27
N LYS A 31 5.62 3.97 -23.00
CA LYS A 31 5.91 2.56 -23.28
C LYS A 31 6.29 1.78 -22.01
N ALA A 32 5.63 2.09 -20.90
CA ALA A 32 5.89 1.46 -19.63
C ALA A 32 5.45 0.00 -19.66
N VAL A 33 6.29 -0.90 -19.12
CA VAL A 33 5.96 -2.33 -19.02
C VAL A 33 4.91 -2.54 -17.94
N LEU A 34 3.79 -3.15 -18.31
CA LEU A 34 2.72 -3.49 -17.38
C LEU A 34 2.98 -4.87 -16.75
N THR A 35 3.65 -4.86 -15.60
CA THR A 35 3.90 -6.06 -14.79
C THR A 35 2.69 -6.39 -13.93
N LEU A 36 2.64 -7.61 -13.38
CA LEU A 36 1.58 -8.02 -12.47
C LEU A 36 1.52 -7.13 -11.20
N PRO A 37 2.65 -6.80 -10.54
CA PRO A 37 2.67 -5.74 -9.53
C PRO A 37 2.21 -4.39 -10.09
N GLY A 38 2.61 -4.01 -11.31
CA GLY A 38 2.11 -2.80 -11.98
C GLY A 38 0.59 -2.73 -12.06
N ILE A 39 -0.08 -3.83 -12.41
CA ILE A 39 -1.55 -3.91 -12.40
C ILE A 39 -2.08 -3.64 -10.98
N ALA A 40 -1.48 -4.27 -9.97
CA ALA A 40 -1.87 -4.04 -8.60
C ALA A 40 -1.67 -2.57 -8.15
N GLY A 41 -0.64 -1.89 -8.66
CA GLY A 41 -0.41 -0.46 -8.48
C GLY A 41 -1.51 0.41 -9.09
N ILE A 42 -2.01 0.06 -10.28
CA ILE A 42 -3.18 0.71 -10.90
C ILE A 42 -4.41 0.53 -10.01
N VAL A 43 -4.68 -0.69 -9.54
CA VAL A 43 -5.90 -0.93 -8.76
C VAL A 43 -5.82 -0.31 -7.37
N LEU A 44 -4.65 -0.33 -6.71
CA LEU A 44 -4.43 0.45 -5.49
C LEU A 44 -4.67 1.94 -5.73
N THR A 45 -4.17 2.47 -6.84
CA THR A 45 -4.40 3.85 -7.24
C THR A 45 -5.89 4.14 -7.36
N ILE A 46 -6.71 3.23 -7.90
CA ILE A 46 -8.17 3.41 -7.96
C ILE A 46 -8.75 3.62 -6.55
N GLY A 47 -8.32 2.81 -5.58
CA GLY A 47 -8.73 2.95 -4.17
C GLY A 47 -8.29 4.26 -3.53
N ILE A 48 -7.07 4.74 -3.84
CA ILE A 48 -6.52 6.00 -3.29
C ILE A 48 -7.07 7.23 -4.04
N SER A 49 -7.42 7.11 -5.33
CA SER A 49 -7.81 8.25 -6.19
C SER A 49 -9.06 8.99 -5.71
N VAL A 50 -9.92 8.31 -4.96
CA VAL A 50 -11.12 8.92 -4.37
C VAL A 50 -10.84 9.65 -3.07
N ASP A 51 -9.68 9.46 -2.42
CA ASP A 51 -9.28 10.14 -1.17
C ASP A 51 -9.35 11.67 -1.32
N ALA A 52 -8.72 12.20 -2.37
CA ALA A 52 -8.75 13.64 -2.65
C ALA A 52 -10.19 14.19 -2.78
N ASN A 53 -11.12 13.39 -3.32
CA ASN A 53 -12.52 13.76 -3.41
C ASN A 53 -13.23 13.71 -2.04
N VAL A 54 -12.99 12.66 -1.23
CA VAL A 54 -13.47 12.55 0.17
C VAL A 54 -13.08 13.80 0.96
N LEU A 55 -11.80 14.16 0.86
CA LEU A 55 -11.19 15.36 1.42
C LEU A 55 -11.92 16.67 1.09
N ILE A 56 -12.12 16.91 -0.20
CA ILE A 56 -12.79 18.11 -0.70
C ILE A 56 -14.22 18.12 -0.18
N PHE A 57 -14.92 16.98 -0.25
CA PHE A 57 -16.32 16.90 0.16
C PHE A 57 -16.51 17.07 1.66
N GLU A 58 -15.64 16.50 2.49
CA GLU A 58 -15.69 16.75 3.94
C GLU A 58 -15.40 18.22 4.25
N ARG A 59 -14.43 18.87 3.59
CA ARG A 59 -14.18 20.30 3.80
C ARG A 59 -15.36 21.16 3.36
N ILE A 60 -16.01 20.84 2.23
CA ILE A 60 -17.23 21.52 1.80
C ILE A 60 -18.35 21.34 2.84
N ARG A 61 -18.53 20.13 3.39
CA ARG A 61 -19.51 19.86 4.46
C ARG A 61 -19.21 20.66 5.73
N GLU A 62 -17.94 20.83 6.09
CA GLU A 62 -17.52 21.68 7.21
C GLU A 62 -17.89 23.15 6.97
N GLU A 63 -17.59 23.70 5.78
CA GLU A 63 -17.91 25.09 5.45
C GLU A 63 -19.43 25.33 5.36
N LEU A 64 -20.20 24.37 4.83
CA LEU A 64 -21.66 24.41 4.84
C LEU A 64 -22.23 24.38 6.27
N ALA A 65 -21.62 23.60 7.17
CA ALA A 65 -22.03 23.54 8.57
C ALA A 65 -21.76 24.85 9.33
N LYS A 66 -20.80 25.67 8.86
CA LYS A 66 -20.56 27.03 9.37
C LYS A 66 -21.58 28.06 8.84
N GLY A 67 -22.55 27.65 8.02
CA GLY A 67 -23.61 28.52 7.50
C GLY A 67 -23.23 29.31 6.25
N LYS A 68 -22.12 28.97 5.58
CA LYS A 68 -21.73 29.62 4.32
C LYS A 68 -22.66 29.24 3.17
N SER A 69 -22.72 30.11 2.15
CA SER A 69 -23.42 29.81 0.90
C SER A 69 -22.81 28.58 0.23
N GLN A 70 -23.57 27.88 -0.62
CA GLN A 70 -23.03 26.70 -1.32
C GLN A 70 -21.86 27.05 -2.25
N ALA A 71 -21.93 28.19 -2.93
CA ALA A 71 -20.87 28.65 -3.83
C ALA A 71 -19.57 28.94 -3.05
N ASP A 72 -19.67 29.66 -1.93
CA ASP A 72 -18.52 29.97 -1.08
C ASP A 72 -17.95 28.71 -0.42
N SER A 73 -18.82 27.80 0.03
CA SER A 73 -18.41 26.54 0.63
C SER A 73 -17.66 25.64 -0.34
N ILE A 74 -18.10 25.58 -1.61
CA ILE A 74 -17.38 24.85 -2.67
C ILE A 74 -16.01 25.47 -2.90
N LYS A 75 -15.95 26.80 -3.12
CA LYS A 75 -14.70 27.53 -3.36
C LYS A 75 -13.70 27.34 -2.22
N ASP A 76 -14.14 27.55 -0.98
CA ASP A 76 -13.30 27.41 0.20
C ASP A 76 -12.95 25.95 0.48
N GLY A 77 -13.84 25.01 0.16
CA GLY A 77 -13.59 23.57 0.23
C GLY A 77 -12.40 23.15 -0.61
N PHE A 78 -12.39 23.51 -1.90
CA PHE A 78 -11.27 23.22 -2.81
C PHE A 78 -9.98 23.93 -2.39
N ASN A 79 -10.05 25.21 -2.04
CA ASN A 79 -8.86 26.00 -1.70
C ASN A 79 -8.19 25.52 -0.40
N ASN A 80 -8.98 25.20 0.62
CA ASN A 80 -8.45 24.80 1.92
C ASN A 80 -8.02 23.32 1.94
N ALA A 81 -8.66 22.45 1.16
CA ALA A 81 -8.26 21.04 1.08
C ALA A 81 -6.95 20.84 0.28
N LEU A 82 -6.58 21.77 -0.61
CA LEU A 82 -5.47 21.60 -1.54
C LEU A 82 -4.12 21.35 -0.84
N SER A 83 -3.79 22.08 0.24
CA SER A 83 -2.54 21.82 0.95
C SER A 83 -2.55 20.40 1.52
N SER A 84 -3.59 20.02 2.25
CA SER A 84 -3.65 18.71 2.90
C SER A 84 -3.69 17.55 1.88
N ILE A 85 -4.27 17.76 0.69
CA ILE A 85 -4.23 16.80 -0.43
C ILE A 85 -2.81 16.64 -0.97
N LEU A 86 -2.11 17.75 -1.21
CA LEU A 86 -0.74 17.71 -1.71
C LEU A 86 0.19 17.09 -0.69
N ASP A 87 0.08 17.47 0.59
CA ASP A 87 0.96 16.96 1.63
C ASP A 87 0.83 15.43 1.81
N ALA A 88 -0.42 14.95 1.81
CA ALA A 88 -0.76 13.53 1.79
C ALA A 88 -0.09 12.79 0.62
N ASN A 89 -0.30 13.26 -0.61
CA ASN A 89 0.18 12.58 -1.81
C ASN A 89 1.68 12.72 -2.03
N ILE A 90 2.32 13.80 -1.56
CA ILE A 90 3.78 13.99 -1.67
C ILE A 90 4.51 12.88 -0.93
N THR A 91 4.07 12.49 0.27
CA THR A 91 4.74 11.39 1.01
C THR A 91 4.68 10.08 0.24
N THR A 92 3.49 9.71 -0.26
CA THR A 92 3.32 8.48 -1.05
C THR A 92 4.11 8.55 -2.36
N PHE A 93 4.15 9.71 -3.02
CA PHE A 93 4.94 9.92 -4.22
C PHE A 93 6.44 9.80 -3.98
N LEU A 94 6.96 10.35 -2.87
CA LEU A 94 8.36 10.22 -2.49
C LEU A 94 8.73 8.76 -2.24
N THR A 95 7.86 8.00 -1.57
CA THR A 95 8.09 6.58 -1.36
C THR A 95 8.06 5.79 -2.68
N ALA A 96 7.13 6.11 -3.57
CA ALA A 96 7.08 5.53 -4.92
C ALA A 96 8.32 5.90 -5.76
N LEU A 97 8.84 7.12 -5.62
CA LEU A 97 10.06 7.56 -6.29
C LEU A 97 11.30 6.78 -5.79
N ILE A 98 11.38 6.52 -4.49
CA ILE A 98 12.45 5.69 -3.91
C ILE A 98 12.34 4.25 -4.43
N LEU A 99 11.13 3.69 -4.50
CA LEU A 99 10.89 2.39 -5.15
C LEU A 99 11.30 2.39 -6.61
N PHE A 100 11.07 3.47 -7.34
CA PHE A 100 11.47 3.57 -8.75
C PHE A 100 12.99 3.59 -8.91
N ILE A 101 13.71 4.30 -8.03
CA ILE A 101 15.17 4.45 -8.10
C ILE A 101 15.90 3.18 -7.64
N PHE A 102 15.44 2.56 -6.54
CA PHE A 102 16.13 1.43 -5.91
C PHE A 102 15.51 0.06 -6.21
N GLY A 103 14.26 0.03 -6.68
CA GLY A 103 13.60 -1.20 -7.09
C GLY A 103 14.14 -1.71 -8.42
N THR A 104 13.90 -2.98 -8.69
CA THR A 104 14.26 -3.65 -9.95
C THR A 104 13.03 -4.31 -10.58
N GLY A 105 13.07 -4.53 -11.90
CA GLY A 105 12.08 -5.28 -12.67
C GLY A 105 10.61 -5.02 -12.27
N PRO A 106 9.92 -5.99 -11.61
CA PRO A 106 8.51 -5.83 -11.21
C PRO A 106 8.24 -4.65 -10.26
N ILE A 107 9.17 -4.33 -9.36
CA ILE A 107 9.03 -3.21 -8.40
C ILE A 107 8.99 -1.87 -9.14
N GLN A 108 9.85 -1.70 -10.16
CA GLN A 108 9.86 -0.46 -10.95
C GLN A 108 8.55 -0.24 -11.70
N GLY A 109 7.96 -1.32 -12.24
CA GLY A 109 6.64 -1.29 -12.87
C GLY A 109 5.54 -0.87 -11.89
N PHE A 110 5.54 -1.42 -10.68
CA PHE A 110 4.64 -0.99 -9.60
C PHE A 110 4.86 0.49 -9.24
N ALA A 111 6.11 0.91 -9.05
CA ALA A 111 6.44 2.29 -8.70
C ALA A 111 5.99 3.29 -9.77
N THR A 112 6.21 2.97 -11.05
CA THR A 112 5.82 3.81 -12.19
C THR A 112 4.31 3.98 -12.26
N THR A 113 3.55 2.88 -12.13
CA THR A 113 2.09 2.92 -12.14
C THR A 113 1.54 3.72 -10.96
N LEU A 114 2.12 3.56 -9.76
CA LEU A 114 1.73 4.32 -8.57
C LEU A 114 2.04 5.82 -8.71
N MET A 115 3.23 6.20 -9.22
CA MET A 115 3.61 7.60 -9.44
C MET A 115 2.69 8.29 -10.45
N ILE A 116 2.45 7.66 -11.61
CA ILE A 116 1.51 8.16 -12.62
C ILE A 116 0.11 8.26 -12.00
N GLY A 117 -0.29 7.24 -11.26
CA GLY A 117 -1.55 7.17 -10.56
C GLY A 117 -1.80 8.35 -9.63
N ILE A 118 -0.83 8.68 -8.77
CA ILE A 118 -0.91 9.81 -7.84
C ILE A 118 -1.01 11.15 -8.59
N LEU A 119 -0.21 11.34 -9.64
CA LEU A 119 -0.22 12.60 -10.40
C LEU A 119 -1.55 12.80 -11.15
N THR A 120 -2.03 11.74 -11.80
CA THR A 120 -3.30 11.77 -12.54
C THR A 120 -4.50 11.87 -11.58
N SER A 121 -4.46 11.23 -10.42
CA SER A 121 -5.52 11.31 -9.42
C SER A 121 -5.63 12.70 -8.80
N LEU A 122 -4.49 13.35 -8.52
CA LEU A 122 -4.44 14.75 -8.07
C LEU A 122 -5.08 15.67 -9.11
N PHE A 123 -4.72 15.51 -10.38
CA PHE A 123 -5.30 16.29 -11.46
C PHE A 123 -6.82 16.08 -11.59
N THR A 124 -7.26 14.82 -11.60
CA THR A 124 -8.69 14.51 -11.78
C THR A 124 -9.53 14.96 -10.59
N ALA A 125 -9.08 14.76 -9.36
CA ALA A 125 -9.81 15.20 -8.17
C ALA A 125 -9.90 16.72 -8.03
N ILE A 126 -8.83 17.46 -8.39
CA ILE A 126 -8.80 18.92 -8.24
C ILE A 126 -9.48 19.62 -9.43
N PHE A 127 -9.26 19.13 -10.65
CA PHE A 127 -9.72 19.81 -11.86
C PHE A 127 -11.02 19.22 -12.42
N ILE A 128 -11.05 17.91 -12.66
CA ILE A 128 -12.21 17.26 -13.31
C ILE A 128 -13.42 17.23 -12.39
N THR A 129 -13.26 16.84 -11.13
CA THR A 129 -14.37 16.88 -10.15
C THR A 129 -14.91 18.31 -9.98
N ARG A 130 -14.02 19.31 -9.94
CA ARG A 130 -14.40 20.72 -9.85
C ARG A 130 -15.20 21.18 -11.05
N LEU A 131 -14.79 20.79 -12.26
CA LEU A 131 -15.51 21.13 -13.50
C LEU A 131 -16.95 20.62 -13.47
N PHE A 132 -17.20 19.41 -12.97
CA PHE A 132 -18.56 18.87 -12.83
C PHE A 132 -19.37 19.58 -11.75
N ILE A 133 -18.76 19.85 -10.58
CA ILE A 133 -19.44 20.52 -9.46
C ILE A 133 -19.81 21.97 -9.82
N ASP A 134 -18.85 22.74 -10.33
CA ASP A 134 -19.06 24.13 -10.73
C ASP A 134 -20.05 24.20 -11.91
N GLY A 135 -19.96 23.26 -12.85
CA GLY A 135 -20.90 23.13 -13.96
C GLY A 135 -22.35 22.89 -13.51
N TYR A 136 -22.55 22.02 -12.51
CA TYR A 136 -23.89 21.78 -11.95
C TYR A 136 -24.42 22.99 -11.16
N GLY A 137 -23.54 23.68 -10.42
CA GLY A 137 -23.88 24.86 -9.62
C GLY A 137 -24.43 26.02 -10.44
N LYS A 138 -24.06 26.15 -11.73
CA LYS A 138 -24.60 27.17 -12.64
C LYS A 138 -26.11 27.11 -12.83
N ASN A 139 -26.73 25.95 -12.62
CA ASN A 139 -28.18 25.78 -12.75
C ASN A 139 -28.98 26.28 -11.53
N GLY A 140 -28.33 26.91 -10.54
CA GLY A 140 -28.96 27.42 -9.31
C GLY A 140 -29.48 26.33 -8.37
N LYS A 141 -29.29 25.05 -8.71
CA LYS A 141 -29.74 23.90 -7.93
C LYS A 141 -28.75 23.60 -6.81
N SER A 142 -29.27 23.31 -5.62
CA SER A 142 -28.42 22.86 -4.53
C SER A 142 -27.83 21.47 -4.81
N LEU A 143 -26.57 21.27 -4.43
CA LEU A 143 -25.85 20.01 -4.57
C LEU A 143 -25.62 19.44 -3.18
N ALA A 144 -26.17 18.26 -2.94
CA ALA A 144 -25.94 17.55 -1.69
C ALA A 144 -24.57 16.85 -1.73
N PHE A 145 -23.82 16.99 -0.63
CA PHE A 145 -22.53 16.33 -0.37
C PHE A 145 -22.67 15.18 0.65
N SER A 146 -23.88 14.64 0.82
CA SER A 146 -24.15 13.50 1.69
C SER A 146 -25.47 12.86 1.32
N THR A 147 -25.62 11.55 1.52
CA THR A 147 -26.93 10.91 1.46
C THR A 147 -27.70 11.09 2.77
N PRO A 148 -29.04 10.94 2.79
CA PRO A 148 -29.82 11.07 4.03
C PRO A 148 -29.36 10.14 5.14
N ILE A 149 -28.88 8.94 4.77
CA ILE A 149 -28.42 7.90 5.70
C ILE A 149 -27.06 8.29 6.31
N THR A 150 -26.13 8.79 5.50
CA THR A 150 -24.75 9.09 5.94
C THR A 150 -24.56 10.51 6.47
N LYS A 151 -25.55 11.40 6.32
CA LYS A 151 -25.47 12.83 6.67
C LYS A 151 -24.95 13.09 8.08
N ASN A 152 -25.29 12.22 9.03
CA ASN A 152 -24.91 12.37 10.45
C ASN A 152 -23.86 11.35 10.91
N TRP A 153 -23.39 10.47 10.05
CA TRP A 153 -22.32 9.54 10.41
C TRP A 153 -21.06 10.30 10.77
N PHE A 154 -20.46 9.93 11.90
CA PHE A 154 -19.22 10.50 12.43
C PHE A 154 -19.24 12.03 12.60
N ARG A 155 -20.44 12.66 12.63
CA ARG A 155 -20.59 14.07 13.02
C ARG A 155 -20.59 14.18 14.54
N ASN A 156 -19.89 15.18 15.07
CA ASN A 156 -19.79 15.45 16.51
C ASN A 156 -19.19 14.29 17.32
N VAL A 157 -18.23 13.57 16.74
CA VAL A 157 -17.41 12.65 17.52
C VAL A 157 -16.70 13.47 18.59
N ASN A 158 -16.91 13.11 19.87
CA ASN A 158 -16.26 13.75 21.01
C ASN A 158 -15.67 12.65 21.88
N ILE A 159 -14.54 12.11 21.41
CA ILE A 159 -13.83 11.02 22.07
C ILE A 159 -12.55 11.58 22.65
N ASP A 160 -12.26 11.21 23.89
CA ASP A 160 -10.99 11.50 24.56
C ASP A 160 -9.98 10.39 24.22
N PHE A 161 -9.40 10.50 23.02
CA PHE A 161 -8.42 9.55 22.49
C PHE A 161 -7.16 9.51 23.38
N LEU A 162 -6.68 10.67 23.80
CA LEU A 162 -5.46 10.79 24.61
C LEU A 162 -5.58 10.14 25.99
N LYS A 163 -6.79 10.04 26.56
CA LYS A 163 -7.03 9.31 27.82
C LYS A 163 -6.84 7.80 27.66
N LYS A 164 -7.03 7.26 26.45
CA LYS A 164 -6.87 5.83 26.13
C LYS A 164 -5.47 5.47 25.64
N ARG A 165 -4.56 6.44 25.45
CA ARG A 165 -3.23 6.21 24.87
C ARG A 165 -2.39 5.13 25.57
N LYS A 166 -2.43 5.06 26.90
CA LYS A 166 -1.69 4.04 27.65
C LYS A 166 -2.18 2.62 27.34
N VAL A 167 -3.49 2.45 27.14
CA VAL A 167 -4.07 1.16 26.75
C VAL A 167 -3.67 0.81 25.32
N ALA A 168 -3.72 1.79 24.40
CA ALA A 168 -3.26 1.60 23.03
C ALA A 168 -1.78 1.19 22.97
N TYR A 169 -0.90 1.86 23.74
CA TYR A 169 0.51 1.49 23.82
C TYR A 169 0.72 0.06 24.32
N MET A 170 -0.03 -0.39 25.34
CA MET A 170 0.09 -1.77 25.83
C MET A 170 -0.35 -2.79 24.79
N ILE A 171 -1.46 -2.53 24.08
CA ILE A 171 -1.95 -3.41 23.02
C ILE A 171 -0.96 -3.47 21.86
N SER A 172 -0.49 -2.31 21.39
CA SER A 172 0.51 -2.23 20.31
C SER A 172 1.83 -2.87 20.69
N LEU A 173 2.29 -2.67 21.94
CA LEU A 173 3.51 -3.32 22.42
C LEU A 173 3.34 -4.85 22.45
N ALA A 174 2.18 -5.36 22.85
CA ALA A 174 1.90 -6.80 22.79
C ALA A 174 1.98 -7.34 21.36
N PHE A 175 1.35 -6.66 20.38
CA PHE A 175 1.45 -7.06 18.98
C PHE A 175 2.87 -7.00 18.43
N VAL A 176 3.63 -5.96 18.77
CA VAL A 176 5.05 -5.84 18.40
C VAL A 176 5.89 -6.96 19.02
N LEU A 177 5.65 -7.30 20.29
CA LEU A 177 6.35 -8.39 20.97
C LEU A 177 6.02 -9.76 20.35
N ILE A 178 4.75 -10.03 20.07
CA ILE A 178 4.33 -11.26 19.38
C ILE A 178 5.00 -11.33 18.00
N SER A 179 5.01 -10.22 17.26
CA SER A 179 5.64 -10.11 15.95
C SER A 179 7.14 -10.38 16.03
N ALA A 180 7.83 -9.75 16.98
CA ALA A 180 9.26 -9.93 17.21
C ALA A 180 9.58 -11.38 17.60
N ILE A 181 8.84 -11.97 18.55
CA ILE A 181 9.03 -13.37 18.96
C ILE A 181 8.88 -14.28 17.73
N SER A 182 7.83 -14.12 16.92
CA SER A 182 7.66 -14.90 15.70
C SER A 182 8.83 -14.75 14.75
N LEU A 183 9.29 -13.53 14.49
CA LEU A 183 10.42 -13.26 13.60
C LEU A 183 11.71 -13.94 14.10
N PHE A 184 11.94 -13.99 15.42
CA PHE A 184 13.11 -14.66 15.98
C PHE A 184 13.00 -16.19 15.99
N THR A 185 11.81 -16.75 16.24
CA THR A 185 11.64 -18.21 16.38
C THR A 185 11.35 -18.92 15.07
N LYS A 186 10.58 -18.28 14.18
CA LYS A 186 10.07 -18.87 12.94
C LYS A 186 10.71 -18.27 11.68
N SER A 187 11.31 -17.08 11.79
CA SER A 187 11.87 -16.33 10.66
C SER A 187 10.80 -15.96 9.63
N LEU A 188 11.24 -15.41 8.49
CA LEU A 188 10.42 -15.12 7.32
C LEU A 188 10.67 -16.16 6.24
N ASN A 189 9.63 -16.53 5.49
CA ASN A 189 9.80 -17.35 4.30
C ASN A 189 10.34 -16.48 3.14
N PHE A 190 11.66 -16.36 3.02
CA PHE A 190 12.28 -15.64 1.92
C PHE A 190 12.12 -16.40 0.60
N GLY A 191 11.56 -15.73 -0.41
CA GLY A 191 11.49 -16.25 -1.77
C GLY A 191 12.85 -16.25 -2.46
N ILE A 192 12.89 -16.84 -3.66
CA ILE A 192 14.12 -16.99 -4.46
C ILE A 192 14.82 -15.65 -4.78
N ASP A 193 14.09 -14.54 -4.78
CA ASP A 193 14.63 -13.19 -5.01
C ASP A 193 15.65 -12.77 -3.94
N PHE A 194 15.55 -13.30 -2.72
CA PHE A 194 16.46 -12.97 -1.60
C PHE A 194 17.31 -14.15 -1.14
N SER A 195 16.90 -15.38 -1.39
CA SER A 195 17.70 -16.55 -1.04
C SER A 195 18.59 -17.06 -2.17
N GLY A 196 18.34 -16.63 -3.41
CA GLY A 196 18.81 -17.32 -4.60
C GLY A 196 18.03 -18.62 -4.84
N GLY A 197 18.13 -19.15 -6.06
CA GLY A 197 17.48 -20.40 -6.45
C GLY A 197 16.96 -20.41 -7.87
N ARG A 198 16.11 -21.38 -8.18
CA ARG A 198 15.49 -21.57 -9.49
C ARG A 198 13.99 -21.76 -9.36
N THR A 199 13.26 -21.21 -10.30
CA THR A 199 11.82 -21.38 -10.42
C THR A 199 11.46 -21.89 -11.80
N TYR A 200 10.57 -22.89 -11.84
CA TYR A 200 10.03 -23.48 -13.04
C TYR A 200 8.52 -23.31 -13.04
N THR A 201 7.97 -22.85 -14.16
CA THR A 201 6.53 -22.91 -14.39
C THR A 201 6.24 -24.20 -15.12
N VAL A 202 5.49 -25.11 -14.50
CA VAL A 202 5.21 -26.44 -15.05
C VAL A 202 3.70 -26.57 -15.28
N ARG A 203 3.30 -26.95 -16.50
CA ARG A 203 1.91 -27.19 -16.87
C ARG A 203 1.65 -28.68 -17.05
N PHE A 204 0.56 -29.15 -16.47
CA PHE A 204 0.15 -30.54 -16.39
C PHE A 204 -1.08 -30.81 -17.26
N GLU A 205 -1.34 -32.10 -17.55
CA GLU A 205 -2.51 -32.50 -18.34
C GLU A 205 -3.82 -32.28 -17.57
N GLN A 206 -3.79 -32.50 -16.26
CA GLN A 206 -4.94 -32.37 -15.36
C GLN A 206 -4.60 -31.45 -14.19
N PRO A 207 -5.59 -30.93 -13.46
CA PRO A 207 -5.36 -30.20 -12.22
C PRO A 207 -4.53 -31.01 -11.23
N VAL A 208 -3.49 -30.41 -10.65
CA VAL A 208 -2.57 -31.08 -9.72
C VAL A 208 -2.57 -30.36 -8.37
N ASN A 209 -2.61 -31.14 -7.29
CA ASN A 209 -2.55 -30.59 -5.95
C ASN A 209 -1.15 -30.04 -5.62
N ALA A 210 -1.06 -28.72 -5.47
CA ALA A 210 0.19 -28.01 -5.18
C ALA A 210 0.85 -28.45 -3.86
N THR A 211 0.06 -28.77 -2.82
CA THR A 211 0.56 -29.24 -1.52
C THR A 211 1.19 -30.62 -1.63
N GLU A 212 0.60 -31.52 -2.40
CA GLU A 212 1.15 -32.86 -2.63
C GLU A 212 2.46 -32.80 -3.42
N VAL A 213 2.51 -31.98 -4.47
CA VAL A 213 3.75 -31.75 -5.24
C VAL A 213 4.82 -31.10 -4.36
N THR A 214 4.46 -30.12 -3.53
CA THR A 214 5.38 -29.50 -2.57
C THR A 214 5.96 -30.55 -1.62
N LYS A 215 5.12 -31.38 -1.01
CA LYS A 215 5.57 -32.43 -0.08
C LYS A 215 6.48 -33.45 -0.75
N MET A 216 6.19 -33.81 -2.01
CA MET A 216 7.01 -34.73 -2.79
C MET A 216 8.38 -34.13 -3.12
N LEU A 217 8.41 -32.91 -3.65
CA LEU A 217 9.64 -32.27 -4.11
C LEU A 217 10.51 -31.74 -2.96
N SER A 218 9.91 -31.40 -1.81
CA SER A 218 10.65 -30.92 -0.63
C SER A 218 11.26 -32.06 0.19
N ALA A 219 11.02 -33.33 -0.16
CA ALA A 219 11.67 -34.46 0.48
C ALA A 219 13.20 -34.37 0.35
N GLU A 220 13.94 -34.78 1.40
CA GLU A 220 15.40 -34.64 1.48
C GLU A 220 16.14 -35.36 0.34
N ASP A 221 15.57 -36.45 -0.17
CA ASP A 221 16.11 -37.24 -1.29
C ASP A 221 15.88 -36.59 -2.66
N VAL A 222 14.98 -35.60 -2.75
CA VAL A 222 14.67 -34.87 -3.97
C VAL A 222 15.41 -33.53 -4.00
N PHE A 223 14.87 -32.50 -3.34
CA PHE A 223 15.51 -31.17 -3.26
C PHE A 223 15.79 -30.71 -1.82
N GLY A 224 15.14 -31.29 -0.81
CA GLY A 224 15.14 -30.80 0.58
C GLY A 224 14.51 -29.40 0.78
N SER A 225 14.34 -28.63 -0.29
CA SER A 225 13.80 -27.27 -0.30
C SER A 225 13.08 -27.02 -1.63
N ALA A 226 11.79 -27.29 -1.66
CA ALA A 226 10.95 -27.00 -2.82
C ALA A 226 9.58 -26.52 -2.37
N GLU A 227 9.01 -25.62 -3.15
CA GLU A 227 7.67 -25.09 -2.93
C GLU A 227 6.95 -25.02 -4.27
N ALA A 228 5.79 -25.66 -4.36
CA ALA A 228 4.94 -25.65 -5.54
C ALA A 228 3.64 -24.92 -5.19
N LYS A 229 3.25 -23.96 -6.02
CA LYS A 229 2.02 -23.16 -5.86
C LYS A 229 1.30 -23.06 -7.19
N THR A 230 -0.04 -22.98 -7.16
CA THR A 230 -0.82 -22.81 -8.38
C THR A 230 -0.48 -21.48 -9.04
N TYR A 231 -0.35 -21.49 -10.36
CA TYR A 231 0.00 -20.31 -11.14
C TYR A 231 -0.88 -20.20 -12.38
N GLY A 232 -1.87 -19.31 -12.31
CA GLY A 232 -2.87 -19.16 -13.36
C GLY A 232 -3.97 -20.20 -13.20
N SER A 233 -3.95 -21.24 -14.04
CA SER A 233 -4.91 -22.35 -13.99
C SER A 233 -4.52 -23.43 -12.97
N ASP A 234 -5.50 -24.22 -12.55
CA ASP A 234 -5.37 -25.32 -11.57
C ASP A 234 -4.48 -26.49 -12.03
N ASN A 235 -4.18 -26.56 -13.32
CA ASN A 235 -3.23 -27.50 -13.93
C ASN A 235 -1.83 -26.90 -14.16
N GLN A 236 -1.50 -25.76 -13.57
CA GLN A 236 -0.20 -25.13 -13.76
C GLN A 236 0.38 -24.72 -12.41
N LEU A 237 1.60 -25.19 -12.11
CA LEU A 237 2.29 -24.90 -10.86
C LEU A 237 3.56 -24.10 -11.13
N LYS A 238 3.80 -23.09 -10.28
CA LYS A 238 5.11 -22.44 -10.14
C LYS A 238 5.86 -23.19 -9.04
N ILE A 239 6.97 -23.82 -9.41
CA ILE A 239 7.82 -24.65 -8.54
C ILE A 239 9.12 -23.92 -8.30
N SER A 240 9.40 -23.54 -7.07
CA SER A 240 10.63 -22.87 -6.64
C SER A 240 11.49 -23.82 -5.82
N THR A 241 12.80 -23.83 -6.05
CA THR A 241 13.76 -24.60 -5.25
C THR A 241 15.02 -23.81 -4.97
N LYS A 242 15.55 -24.01 -3.76
CA LYS A 242 16.85 -23.47 -3.30
C LYS A 242 17.98 -24.50 -3.48
N TYR A 243 17.71 -25.57 -4.23
CA TYR A 243 18.69 -26.62 -4.49
C TYR A 243 19.82 -26.14 -5.40
N GLY A 244 21.07 -26.49 -5.02
CA GLY A 244 22.26 -26.25 -5.81
C GLY A 244 22.50 -24.76 -6.14
N ILE A 245 22.25 -23.87 -5.18
CA ILE A 245 22.49 -22.42 -5.32
C ILE A 245 23.97 -22.11 -5.59
N ASP A 246 24.89 -22.85 -4.96
CA ASP A 246 26.34 -22.63 -5.06
C ASP A 246 27.02 -23.45 -6.20
N GLY A 247 26.24 -24.22 -6.96
CA GLY A 247 26.77 -25.12 -7.99
C GLY A 247 26.92 -24.47 -9.37
N VAL A 248 27.55 -25.20 -10.31
CA VAL A 248 27.72 -24.75 -11.69
C VAL A 248 26.38 -24.78 -12.42
N ASP A 249 25.96 -23.63 -12.96
CA ASP A 249 24.59 -23.42 -13.44
C ASP A 249 24.07 -24.48 -14.40
N ALA A 250 24.86 -24.90 -15.40
CA ALA A 250 24.42 -25.87 -16.40
C ALA A 250 24.24 -27.28 -15.83
N GLU A 251 25.10 -27.70 -14.90
CA GLU A 251 25.05 -29.03 -14.29
C GLU A 251 23.87 -29.13 -13.33
N VAL A 252 23.70 -28.11 -12.48
CA VAL A 252 22.59 -28.07 -11.52
C VAL A 252 21.24 -27.92 -12.22
N THR A 253 21.16 -27.12 -13.29
CA THR A 253 19.92 -26.98 -14.06
C THR A 253 19.47 -28.33 -14.62
N LYS A 254 20.40 -29.08 -15.21
CA LYS A 254 20.10 -30.43 -15.73
C LYS A 254 19.67 -31.37 -14.62
N GLU A 255 20.35 -31.37 -13.48
CA GLU A 255 20.00 -32.21 -12.34
C GLU A 255 18.60 -31.91 -11.81
N ILE A 256 18.24 -30.62 -11.72
CA ILE A 256 16.90 -30.21 -11.30
C ILE A 256 15.85 -30.65 -12.31
N GLU A 257 16.11 -30.46 -13.60
CA GLU A 257 15.19 -30.91 -14.65
C GLU A 257 14.99 -32.43 -14.62
N ASP A 258 16.06 -33.21 -14.42
CA ASP A 258 16.01 -34.67 -14.28
C ASP A 258 15.14 -35.08 -13.07
N LYS A 259 15.37 -34.45 -11.91
CA LYS A 259 14.59 -34.68 -10.68
C LYS A 259 13.13 -34.28 -10.84
N LEU A 260 12.85 -33.14 -11.50
CA LEU A 260 11.49 -32.70 -11.80
C LEU A 260 10.78 -33.69 -12.70
N PHE A 261 11.41 -34.10 -13.81
CA PHE A 261 10.81 -35.06 -14.73
C PHE A 261 10.52 -36.39 -14.05
N ALA A 262 11.48 -36.93 -13.29
CA ALA A 262 11.33 -38.21 -12.58
C ALA A 262 10.13 -38.24 -11.63
N ASN A 263 9.87 -37.13 -10.92
CA ASN A 263 8.80 -37.05 -9.93
C ASN A 263 7.46 -36.60 -10.52
N LEU A 264 7.48 -35.75 -11.55
CA LEU A 264 6.29 -35.14 -12.12
C LEU A 264 5.71 -35.88 -13.33
N LYS A 265 6.45 -36.81 -13.93
CA LYS A 265 6.01 -37.58 -15.11
C LYS A 265 4.64 -38.25 -14.95
N GLN A 266 4.28 -38.65 -13.72
CA GLN A 266 2.98 -39.26 -13.43
C GLN A 266 1.78 -38.32 -13.67
N TYR A 267 2.00 -37.01 -13.71
CA TYR A 267 0.99 -35.97 -13.97
C TYR A 267 1.03 -35.43 -15.40
N MET A 268 1.85 -36.04 -16.25
CA MET A 268 2.07 -35.64 -17.64
C MET A 268 1.42 -36.63 -18.61
N PRO A 269 1.21 -36.24 -19.87
CA PRO A 269 0.81 -37.16 -20.93
C PRO A 269 1.74 -38.38 -21.01
N ALA A 270 1.17 -39.55 -21.34
CA ALA A 270 1.88 -40.83 -21.31
C ALA A 270 3.10 -40.89 -22.26
N ASP A 271 3.07 -40.12 -23.34
CA ASP A 271 4.11 -40.00 -24.36
C ASP A 271 5.18 -38.94 -24.04
N MET A 272 5.08 -38.26 -22.89
CA MET A 272 6.05 -37.23 -22.53
C MET A 272 7.45 -37.79 -22.28
N ASP A 273 8.41 -37.28 -23.05
CA ASP A 273 9.84 -37.51 -22.87
C ASP A 273 10.56 -36.30 -22.25
N MET A 274 11.79 -36.53 -21.81
CA MET A 274 12.61 -35.51 -21.15
C MET A 274 12.90 -34.32 -22.08
N ALA A 275 13.19 -34.59 -23.35
CA ALA A 275 13.52 -33.55 -24.32
C ALA A 275 12.35 -32.58 -24.51
N THR A 276 11.13 -33.10 -24.65
CA THR A 276 9.90 -32.30 -24.78
C THR A 276 9.53 -31.64 -23.46
N PHE A 277 9.77 -32.30 -22.32
CA PHE A 277 9.49 -31.74 -20.99
C PHE A 277 10.28 -30.46 -20.73
N VAL A 278 11.57 -30.41 -21.05
CA VAL A 278 12.44 -29.24 -20.78
C VAL A 278 12.48 -28.19 -21.88
N ASP A 279 12.09 -28.53 -23.11
CA ASP A 279 12.15 -27.61 -24.25
C ASP A 279 11.17 -26.43 -24.09
N VAL A 280 11.68 -25.26 -23.69
CA VAL A 280 10.90 -24.02 -23.55
C VAL A 280 10.84 -23.17 -24.83
N SER A 281 11.43 -23.65 -25.94
CA SER A 281 11.56 -22.85 -27.17
C SER A 281 10.31 -22.84 -28.05
N LYS A 282 9.36 -23.74 -27.80
CA LYS A 282 8.13 -23.89 -28.60
C LYS A 282 6.98 -23.09 -28.01
N ASP A 283 6.51 -22.10 -28.75
CA ASP A 283 5.39 -21.23 -28.35
C ASP A 283 4.04 -21.99 -28.20
N ASP A 284 3.86 -23.12 -28.89
CA ASP A 284 2.63 -23.93 -28.89
C ASP A 284 2.64 -25.09 -27.88
N LYS A 285 3.66 -25.16 -27.03
CA LYS A 285 3.81 -26.20 -26.00
C LYS A 285 2.62 -26.23 -25.06
N GLN A 286 2.03 -27.42 -24.90
CA GLN A 286 0.84 -27.62 -24.07
C GLN A 286 1.18 -28.06 -22.64
N TYR A 287 2.26 -28.81 -22.42
CA TYR A 287 2.58 -29.44 -21.14
C TYR A 287 4.09 -29.49 -20.91
N GLY A 288 4.50 -29.65 -19.64
CA GLY A 288 5.90 -29.66 -19.21
C GLY A 288 6.37 -28.30 -18.71
N ILE A 289 7.68 -28.05 -18.77
CA ILE A 289 8.25 -26.77 -18.34
C ILE A 289 7.88 -25.69 -19.37
N MET A 290 7.12 -24.70 -18.94
CA MET A 290 6.68 -23.55 -19.72
C MET A 290 7.66 -22.39 -19.63
N SER A 291 8.34 -22.25 -18.50
CA SER A 291 9.41 -21.27 -18.31
C SER A 291 10.32 -21.68 -17.16
N ASN A 292 11.56 -21.23 -17.20
CA ASN A 292 12.50 -21.31 -16.09
C ASN A 292 13.02 -19.89 -15.78
N PHE A 293 13.34 -19.65 -14.52
CA PHE A 293 13.90 -18.40 -14.02
C PHE A 293 14.91 -18.73 -12.93
N GLN A 294 16.07 -18.08 -12.96
CA GLN A 294 17.13 -18.30 -11.97
C GLN A 294 17.55 -16.98 -11.35
N VAL A 295 17.78 -17.02 -10.04
CA VAL A 295 18.41 -15.94 -9.29
C VAL A 295 19.69 -16.48 -8.66
N GLY A 296 20.84 -15.95 -9.10
CA GLY A 296 22.13 -16.29 -8.52
C GLY A 296 22.37 -15.60 -7.16
N PRO A 297 23.32 -16.09 -6.34
CA PRO A 297 23.60 -15.55 -5.00
C PRO A 297 23.88 -14.05 -5.00
N THR A 298 24.73 -13.57 -5.92
CA THR A 298 25.07 -12.14 -6.01
C THR A 298 23.87 -11.27 -6.35
N ILE A 299 22.97 -11.74 -7.22
CA ILE A 299 21.76 -11.01 -7.58
C ILE A 299 20.81 -10.95 -6.37
N ALA A 300 20.69 -12.05 -5.62
CA ALA A 300 19.89 -12.09 -4.40
C ALA A 300 20.42 -11.13 -3.33
N ASP A 301 21.74 -11.08 -3.12
CA ASP A 301 22.39 -10.15 -2.20
C ASP A 301 22.18 -8.67 -2.62
N ASP A 302 22.26 -8.38 -3.92
CA ASP A 302 22.01 -7.05 -4.47
C ASP A 302 20.54 -6.62 -4.26
N ILE A 303 19.59 -7.52 -4.49
CA ILE A 303 18.15 -7.28 -4.26
C ILE A 303 17.88 -7.05 -2.77
N LEU A 304 18.46 -7.86 -1.89
CA LEU A 304 18.31 -7.72 -0.43
C LEU A 304 18.84 -6.36 0.03
N THR A 305 20.07 -6.02 -0.37
CA THR A 305 20.74 -4.78 0.01
C THR A 305 20.00 -3.56 -0.54
N GLY A 306 19.59 -3.60 -1.81
CA GLY A 306 18.79 -2.55 -2.44
C GLY A 306 17.44 -2.34 -1.75
N SER A 307 16.78 -3.42 -1.34
CA SER A 307 15.52 -3.37 -0.59
C SER A 307 15.68 -2.73 0.79
N LEU A 308 16.77 -3.06 1.51
CA LEU A 308 17.08 -2.41 2.79
C LEU A 308 17.37 -0.92 2.62
N TYR A 309 18.15 -0.53 1.61
CA TYR A 309 18.39 0.88 1.28
C TYR A 309 17.10 1.62 0.92
N ALA A 310 16.19 1.00 0.16
CA ALA A 310 14.89 1.60 -0.15
C ALA A 310 14.05 1.84 1.12
N ILE A 311 13.96 0.85 2.01
CA ILE A 311 13.19 0.98 3.27
C ILE A 311 13.78 2.07 4.16
N PHE A 312 15.07 1.99 4.50
CA PHE A 312 15.70 2.99 5.39
C PHE A 312 15.76 4.38 4.75
N GLY A 313 16.06 4.44 3.44
CA GLY A 313 16.04 5.69 2.68
C GLY A 313 14.67 6.35 2.69
N SER A 314 13.58 5.56 2.55
CA SER A 314 12.21 6.08 2.64
C SER A 314 11.89 6.65 4.02
N LEU A 315 12.29 5.97 5.10
CA LEU A 315 12.08 6.48 6.45
C LEU A 315 12.82 7.81 6.69
N ILE A 316 14.05 7.95 6.17
CA ILE A 316 14.82 9.19 6.26
C ILE A 316 14.15 10.32 5.46
N VAL A 317 13.80 10.07 4.19
CA VAL A 317 13.18 11.07 3.32
C VAL A 317 11.85 11.54 3.88
N VAL A 318 11.03 10.62 4.39
CA VAL A 318 9.77 10.91 5.07
C VAL A 318 10.02 11.75 6.32
N PHE A 319 10.97 11.34 7.17
CA PHE A 319 11.29 12.07 8.40
C PHE A 319 11.66 13.52 8.09
N LEU A 320 12.52 13.73 7.08
CA LEU A 320 12.95 15.05 6.63
C LEU A 320 11.79 15.85 6.03
N TYR A 321 10.96 15.24 5.20
CA TYR A 321 9.76 15.89 4.65
C TYR A 321 8.83 16.39 5.75
N ILE A 322 8.47 15.53 6.72
CA ILE A 322 7.61 15.89 7.85
C ILE A 322 8.30 16.96 8.71
N LEU A 323 9.62 16.86 8.92
CA LEU A 323 10.37 17.83 9.72
C LEU A 323 10.29 19.22 9.09
N ILE A 324 10.51 19.31 7.78
CA ILE A 324 10.43 20.57 7.03
C ILE A 324 8.99 21.11 7.01
N ARG A 325 8.01 20.24 6.77
CA ARG A 325 6.59 20.59 6.67
C ARG A 325 6.02 21.13 7.98
N PHE A 326 6.27 20.44 9.09
CA PHE A 326 5.71 20.75 10.41
C PHE A 326 6.63 21.61 11.29
N ARG A 327 7.91 21.76 10.91
CA ARG A 327 8.93 22.58 11.62
C ARG A 327 9.15 22.15 13.08
N LYS A 328 8.83 20.90 13.40
CA LYS A 328 8.93 20.31 14.74
C LYS A 328 9.24 18.83 14.60
N TRP A 329 10.33 18.39 15.24
CA TRP A 329 10.80 17.02 15.14
C TRP A 329 9.87 16.01 15.82
N GLN A 330 9.05 16.43 16.78
CA GLN A 330 8.10 15.56 17.48
C GLN A 330 7.04 14.96 16.54
N PHE A 331 6.62 15.73 15.54
CA PHE A 331 5.74 15.22 14.47
C PHE A 331 6.46 14.12 13.68
N SER A 332 7.70 14.36 13.24
CA SER A 332 8.48 13.36 12.52
C SER A 332 8.76 12.10 13.34
N LEU A 333 9.06 12.25 14.64
CA LEU A 333 9.28 11.11 15.54
C LEU A 333 8.01 10.26 15.67
N GLY A 334 6.86 10.88 15.93
CA GLY A 334 5.58 10.18 16.04
C GLY A 334 5.24 9.40 14.77
N ALA A 335 5.42 10.02 13.59
CA ALA A 335 5.18 9.38 12.31
C ALA A 335 6.11 8.18 12.07
N VAL A 336 7.43 8.34 12.28
CA VAL A 336 8.38 7.25 12.02
C VAL A 336 8.18 6.06 12.97
N ILE A 337 7.89 6.31 14.26
CA ILE A 337 7.62 5.21 15.19
C ILE A 337 6.35 4.45 14.81
N ALA A 338 5.29 5.16 14.40
CA ALA A 338 4.06 4.51 13.94
C ALA A 338 4.32 3.65 12.68
N VAL A 339 5.03 4.19 11.69
CA VAL A 339 5.40 3.43 10.49
C VAL A 339 6.24 2.19 10.82
N PHE A 340 7.23 2.32 11.72
CA PHE A 340 8.05 1.20 12.14
C PHE A 340 7.21 0.11 12.83
N HIS A 341 6.28 0.51 13.70
CA HIS A 341 5.29 -0.37 14.31
C HIS A 341 4.45 -1.10 13.25
N ASP A 342 3.97 -0.39 12.22
CA ASP A 342 3.11 -0.96 11.19
C ASP A 342 3.85 -2.01 10.35
N VAL A 343 5.07 -1.69 9.93
CA VAL A 343 5.93 -2.62 9.17
C VAL A 343 6.25 -3.87 10.00
N LEU A 344 6.59 -3.71 11.29
CA LEU A 344 6.85 -4.85 12.17
C LEU A 344 5.63 -5.77 12.33
N ILE A 345 4.42 -5.21 12.43
CA ILE A 345 3.21 -6.01 12.53
C ILE A 345 2.94 -6.76 11.22
N VAL A 346 3.13 -6.13 10.05
CA VAL A 346 2.99 -6.82 8.76
C VAL A 346 3.98 -7.98 8.67
N LEU A 347 5.27 -7.75 8.97
CA LEU A 347 6.30 -8.79 8.98
C LEU A 347 5.98 -9.90 10.00
N GLY A 348 5.51 -9.54 11.19
CA GLY A 348 5.12 -10.48 12.23
C GLY A 348 3.97 -11.39 11.81
N ILE A 349 2.92 -10.83 11.19
CA ILE A 349 1.81 -11.64 10.68
C ILE A 349 2.28 -12.58 9.57
N PHE A 350 3.14 -12.11 8.66
CA PHE A 350 3.71 -12.97 7.62
C PHE A 350 4.50 -14.13 8.23
N SER A 351 5.41 -13.82 9.16
CA SER A 351 6.17 -14.82 9.91
C SER A 351 5.26 -15.84 10.60
N LEU A 352 4.19 -15.40 11.26
CA LEU A 352 3.27 -16.31 11.98
C LEU A 352 2.49 -17.22 11.04
N THR A 353 2.02 -16.69 9.91
CA THR A 353 0.92 -17.30 9.14
C THR A 353 1.33 -17.96 7.81
N TYR A 354 2.60 -17.83 7.38
CA TYR A 354 3.02 -18.36 6.08
C TYR A 354 2.84 -19.89 5.92
N ASP A 355 2.86 -20.68 6.99
CA ASP A 355 2.62 -22.14 6.95
C ASP A 355 1.13 -22.53 7.03
N ILE A 356 0.26 -21.56 7.39
CA ILE A 356 -1.15 -21.82 7.73
C ILE A 356 -2.04 -21.44 6.56
N LEU A 357 -1.70 -20.37 5.84
CA LEU A 357 -2.51 -19.84 4.77
C LEU A 357 -2.23 -20.56 3.44
N PRO A 358 -3.25 -20.83 2.61
CA PRO A 358 -3.13 -21.72 1.45
C PRO A 358 -2.53 -21.06 0.20
N PHE A 359 -1.96 -19.86 0.32
CA PHE A 359 -1.46 -19.06 -0.81
C PHE A 359 -0.05 -18.56 -0.55
N ASN A 360 0.60 -18.01 -1.60
CA ASN A 360 1.98 -17.56 -1.50
C ASN A 360 2.16 -16.43 -0.47
N MET A 361 2.94 -16.69 0.58
CA MET A 361 3.37 -15.72 1.58
C MET A 361 4.90 -15.57 1.65
N GLU A 362 5.59 -15.89 0.55
CA GLU A 362 7.01 -15.61 0.41
C GLU A 362 7.28 -14.10 0.44
N ILE A 363 8.39 -13.73 1.08
CA ILE A 363 8.96 -12.40 0.97
C ILE A 363 9.72 -12.37 -0.35
N ASP A 364 9.12 -11.74 -1.35
CA ASP A 364 9.69 -11.50 -2.67
C ASP A 364 9.82 -9.99 -2.96
N GLN A 365 10.27 -9.64 -4.15
CA GLN A 365 10.36 -8.22 -4.55
C GLN A 365 9.01 -7.49 -4.47
N ALA A 366 7.90 -8.16 -4.81
CA ALA A 366 6.58 -7.55 -4.72
C ALA A 366 6.21 -7.24 -3.26
N PHE A 367 6.55 -8.13 -2.32
CA PHE A 367 6.35 -7.88 -0.90
C PHE A 367 7.07 -6.60 -0.42
N ILE A 368 8.30 -6.34 -0.87
CA ILE A 368 9.01 -5.09 -0.54
C ILE A 368 8.25 -3.87 -1.06
N ALA A 369 7.76 -3.92 -2.31
CA ALA A 369 6.91 -2.86 -2.85
C ALA A 369 5.65 -2.65 -1.98
N ALA A 370 5.07 -3.72 -1.43
CA ALA A 370 3.95 -3.64 -0.50
C ALA A 370 4.34 -2.93 0.80
N ILE A 371 5.47 -3.30 1.42
CA ILE A 371 5.96 -2.64 2.64
C ILE A 371 6.18 -1.15 2.42
N LEU A 372 6.85 -0.74 1.34
CA LEU A 372 7.05 0.68 1.02
C LEU A 372 5.71 1.38 0.74
N THR A 373 4.75 0.70 0.13
CA THR A 373 3.40 1.23 -0.03
C THR A 373 2.69 1.43 1.31
N VAL A 374 2.82 0.48 2.24
CA VAL A 374 2.28 0.59 3.61
C VAL A 374 2.89 1.78 4.34
N ILE A 375 4.20 2.01 4.18
CA ILE A 375 4.88 3.21 4.69
C ILE A 375 4.20 4.46 4.14
N GLY A 376 4.08 4.60 2.82
CA GLY A 376 3.45 5.77 2.19
C GLY A 376 1.99 5.97 2.62
N TYR A 377 1.22 4.89 2.70
CA TYR A 377 -0.19 4.91 3.09
C TYR A 377 -0.38 5.31 4.56
N SER A 378 0.34 4.68 5.49
CA SER A 378 0.27 5.00 6.93
C SER A 378 0.63 6.47 7.19
N LEU A 379 1.58 6.99 6.43
CA LEU A 379 1.97 8.40 6.50
C LEU A 379 0.92 9.35 5.96
N ASN A 380 0.14 8.95 4.95
CA ASN A 380 -0.97 9.76 4.44
C ASN A 380 -1.91 10.15 5.59
N ASP A 381 -2.45 9.17 6.30
CA ASP A 381 -3.38 9.42 7.42
C ASP A 381 -2.69 10.17 8.57
N THR A 382 -1.43 9.85 8.88
CA THR A 382 -0.67 10.55 9.93
C THR A 382 -0.48 12.04 9.61
N VAL A 383 -0.05 12.38 8.39
CA VAL A 383 0.15 13.77 7.95
C VAL A 383 -1.15 14.56 8.00
N VAL A 384 -2.27 13.92 7.69
CA VAL A 384 -3.59 14.51 7.74
C VAL A 384 -4.02 14.88 9.15
N VAL A 385 -3.88 13.94 10.09
CA VAL A 385 -4.21 14.18 11.50
C VAL A 385 -3.28 15.26 12.05
N PHE A 386 -2.00 15.24 11.68
CA PHE A 386 -1.02 16.23 12.10
C PHE A 386 -1.29 17.63 11.54
N ASP A 387 -1.67 17.77 10.27
CA ASP A 387 -2.04 19.05 9.67
C ASP A 387 -3.26 19.64 10.37
N ARG A 388 -4.26 18.80 10.73
CA ARG A 388 -5.42 19.25 11.51
C ARG A 388 -5.06 19.66 12.93
N ILE A 389 -4.19 18.91 13.61
CA ILE A 389 -3.69 19.28 14.94
C ILE A 389 -2.98 20.64 14.87
N ARG A 390 -2.14 20.84 13.85
CA ARG A 390 -1.46 22.11 13.61
C ARG A 390 -2.43 23.25 13.33
N GLU A 391 -3.47 23.05 12.52
CA GLU A 391 -4.54 24.02 12.26
C GLU A 391 -5.23 24.42 13.58
N PHE A 392 -5.62 23.43 14.39
CA PHE A 392 -6.27 23.65 15.69
C PHE A 392 -5.37 24.39 16.68
N ILE A 393 -4.07 24.09 16.75
CA ILE A 393 -3.12 24.82 17.61
C ILE A 393 -3.07 26.31 17.23
N ASN A 394 -3.11 26.62 15.93
CA ASN A 394 -3.04 28.00 15.45
C ASN A 394 -4.37 28.75 15.60
N GLU A 395 -5.51 28.08 15.41
CA GLU A 395 -6.84 28.70 15.49
C GLU A 395 -7.38 28.79 16.93
N ARG A 396 -7.04 27.83 17.78
CA ARG A 396 -7.56 27.66 19.14
C ARG A 396 -6.48 27.88 20.19
N THR A 397 -5.81 29.02 20.12
CA THR A 397 -4.67 29.39 21.00
C THR A 397 -4.98 29.36 22.49
N ASN A 398 -6.26 29.49 22.87
CA ASN A 398 -6.71 29.51 24.26
C ASN A 398 -7.16 28.13 24.79
N TRP A 399 -7.13 27.08 23.97
CA TRP A 399 -7.53 25.74 24.40
C TRP A 399 -6.35 24.99 25.03
N GLU A 400 -6.65 24.14 26.02
CA GLU A 400 -5.67 23.19 26.56
C GLU A 400 -5.17 22.27 25.45
N PHE A 401 -3.86 21.99 25.41
CA PHE A 401 -3.25 21.21 24.34
C PHE A 401 -3.90 19.83 24.14
N ALA A 402 -4.24 19.12 25.22
CA ALA A 402 -4.94 17.84 25.14
C ALA A 402 -6.34 17.96 24.49
N ARG A 403 -7.09 19.01 24.84
CA ARG A 403 -8.40 19.30 24.22
C ARG A 403 -8.23 19.62 22.73
N THR A 404 -7.22 20.41 22.38
CA THR A 404 -6.90 20.78 21.00
C THR A 404 -6.61 19.55 20.15
N VAL A 405 -5.77 18.63 20.64
CA VAL A 405 -5.42 17.39 19.95
C VAL A 405 -6.63 16.45 19.83
N ASN A 406 -7.38 16.20 20.90
CA ASN A 406 -8.58 15.34 20.85
C ASN A 406 -9.65 15.87 19.88
N ALA A 407 -9.86 17.19 19.86
CA ALA A 407 -10.81 17.82 18.93
C ALA A 407 -10.33 17.71 17.48
N ALA A 408 -9.03 17.87 17.23
CA ALA A 408 -8.46 17.69 15.90
C ALA A 408 -8.65 16.26 15.38
N ILE A 409 -8.27 15.23 16.17
CA ILE A 409 -8.47 13.81 15.82
C ILE A 409 -9.96 13.52 15.56
N SER A 410 -10.83 14.02 16.44
CA SER A 410 -12.28 13.82 16.30
C SER A 410 -12.81 14.40 14.99
N SER A 411 -12.25 15.52 14.52
CA SER A 411 -12.65 16.15 13.26
C SER A 411 -12.14 15.41 12.02
N THR A 412 -11.07 14.61 12.13
CA THR A 412 -10.50 13.86 10.99
C THR A 412 -11.03 12.45 10.87
N ILE A 413 -11.69 11.90 11.89
CA ILE A 413 -12.06 10.48 11.92
C ILE A 413 -12.98 10.04 10.76
N SER A 414 -13.93 10.91 10.36
CA SER A 414 -14.82 10.65 9.21
C SER A 414 -14.01 10.46 7.92
N ARG A 415 -13.00 11.32 7.73
CA ARG A 415 -12.09 11.26 6.59
C ARG A 415 -11.24 9.99 6.64
N THR A 416 -10.48 9.80 7.72
CA THR A 416 -9.56 8.65 7.88
C THR A 416 -10.28 7.31 7.74
N LEU A 417 -11.49 7.16 8.30
CA LEU A 417 -12.24 5.92 8.13
C LEU A 417 -12.75 5.73 6.70
N ASN A 418 -13.23 6.80 6.05
CA ASN A 418 -13.72 6.68 4.67
C ASN A 418 -12.60 6.35 3.70
N THR A 419 -11.43 6.98 3.83
CA THR A 419 -10.27 6.73 2.96
C THR A 419 -9.78 5.29 3.08
N SER A 420 -9.63 4.81 4.31
CA SER A 420 -9.24 3.42 4.57
C SER A 420 -10.30 2.42 4.13
N LEU A 421 -11.58 2.70 4.35
CA LEU A 421 -12.64 1.82 3.89
C LEU A 421 -12.69 1.72 2.36
N THR A 422 -12.55 2.83 1.63
CA THR A 422 -12.54 2.79 0.16
C THR A 422 -11.34 2.02 -0.39
N THR A 423 -10.16 2.21 0.20
CA THR A 423 -8.96 1.44 -0.20
C THR A 423 -9.13 -0.04 0.15
N LEU A 424 -9.63 -0.38 1.33
CA LEU A 424 -9.86 -1.76 1.75
C LEU A 424 -10.87 -2.49 0.87
N ILE A 425 -11.97 -1.84 0.47
CA ILE A 425 -12.96 -2.46 -0.43
C ILE A 425 -12.28 -2.88 -1.75
N VAL A 426 -11.42 -2.01 -2.29
CA VAL A 426 -10.70 -2.30 -3.53
C VAL A 426 -9.67 -3.41 -3.32
N LEU A 427 -8.88 -3.35 -2.25
CA LEU A 427 -7.89 -4.39 -1.93
C LEU A 427 -8.53 -5.75 -1.67
N LEU A 428 -9.67 -5.80 -0.98
CA LEU A 428 -10.42 -7.03 -0.73
C LEU A 428 -11.00 -7.62 -2.03
N ALA A 429 -11.46 -6.77 -2.96
CA ALA A 429 -11.90 -7.25 -4.27
C ALA A 429 -10.74 -7.90 -5.04
N ILE A 430 -9.54 -7.30 -5.05
CA ILE A 430 -8.39 -7.93 -5.72
C ILE A 430 -7.91 -9.17 -4.96
N PHE A 431 -7.93 -9.15 -3.63
CA PHE A 431 -7.53 -10.30 -2.84
C PHE A 431 -8.42 -11.53 -3.12
N THR A 432 -9.73 -11.30 -3.34
CA THR A 432 -10.70 -12.36 -3.61
C THR A 432 -10.77 -12.77 -5.08
N PHE A 433 -10.69 -11.83 -6.02
CA PHE A 433 -10.83 -12.08 -7.46
C PHE A 433 -9.49 -12.11 -8.23
N GLY A 434 -8.40 -11.69 -7.61
CA GLY A 434 -7.06 -11.72 -8.19
C GLY A 434 -6.43 -13.11 -8.10
N GLY A 435 -5.38 -13.33 -8.90
CA GLY A 435 -4.67 -14.61 -8.90
C GLY A 435 -3.83 -14.84 -7.64
N GLU A 436 -3.56 -16.12 -7.32
CA GLU A 436 -2.78 -16.54 -6.14
C GLU A 436 -1.41 -15.86 -6.05
N SER A 437 -0.80 -15.56 -7.20
CA SER A 437 0.51 -14.91 -7.31
C SER A 437 0.57 -13.49 -6.72
N ILE A 438 -0.57 -12.83 -6.48
CA ILE A 438 -0.62 -11.50 -5.84
C ILE A 438 -1.35 -11.49 -4.49
N GLN A 439 -1.83 -12.64 -4.01
CA GLN A 439 -2.60 -12.69 -2.77
C GLN A 439 -1.76 -12.32 -1.55
N GLY A 440 -0.51 -12.82 -1.46
CA GLY A 440 0.43 -12.38 -0.41
C GLY A 440 0.67 -10.88 -0.47
N PHE A 441 0.97 -10.34 -1.65
CA PHE A 441 1.13 -8.90 -1.85
C PHE A 441 -0.10 -8.08 -1.41
N MET A 442 -1.31 -8.51 -1.80
CA MET A 442 -2.57 -7.87 -1.38
C MET A 442 -2.82 -7.96 0.12
N LEU A 443 -2.51 -9.10 0.74
CA LEU A 443 -2.66 -9.29 2.18
C LEU A 443 -1.76 -8.33 2.97
N ALA A 444 -0.51 -8.15 2.53
CA ALA A 444 0.41 -7.20 3.14
C ALA A 444 -0.15 -5.76 3.11
N LEU A 445 -0.72 -5.34 1.97
CA LEU A 445 -1.39 -4.05 1.85
C LEU A 445 -2.63 -3.93 2.74
N ILE A 446 -3.48 -4.96 2.81
CA ILE A 446 -4.70 -4.95 3.64
C ILE A 446 -4.33 -4.78 5.12
N ILE A 447 -3.38 -5.58 5.61
CA ILE A 447 -2.89 -5.48 6.99
C ILE A 447 -2.30 -4.09 7.22
N GLY A 448 -1.44 -3.63 6.31
CA GLY A 448 -0.79 -2.34 6.44
C GLY A 448 -1.75 -1.15 6.45
N VAL A 449 -2.81 -1.18 5.62
CA VAL A 449 -3.88 -0.17 5.67
C VAL A 449 -4.57 -0.22 7.03
N LEU A 450 -5.01 -1.39 7.50
CA LEU A 450 -5.70 -1.52 8.80
C LEU A 450 -4.85 -1.02 9.97
N VAL A 451 -3.59 -1.46 10.03
CA VAL A 451 -2.66 -1.12 11.11
C VAL A 451 -2.26 0.36 11.01
N GLY A 452 -2.04 0.89 9.80
CA GLY A 452 -1.71 2.30 9.56
C GLY A 452 -2.82 3.28 9.93
N THR A 453 -4.08 2.95 9.63
CA THR A 453 -5.24 3.75 10.06
C THR A 453 -5.31 3.82 11.59
N TYR A 454 -5.10 2.69 12.25
CA TYR A 454 -5.08 2.60 13.72
C TYR A 454 -3.89 3.36 14.32
N SER A 455 -2.68 3.14 13.81
CA SER A 455 -1.45 3.67 14.37
C SER A 455 -1.37 5.19 14.23
N SER A 456 -1.90 5.78 13.14
CA SER A 456 -1.97 7.23 12.94
C SER A 456 -2.67 7.96 14.11
N VAL A 457 -3.75 7.36 14.63
CA VAL A 457 -4.57 7.91 15.72
C VAL A 457 -4.06 7.49 17.10
N PHE A 458 -3.66 6.23 17.27
CA PHE A 458 -3.39 5.65 18.58
C PHE A 458 -1.91 5.51 18.93
N ILE A 459 -1.00 5.73 17.96
CA ILE A 459 0.45 5.63 18.14
C ILE A 459 1.13 6.95 17.74
N ALA A 460 1.03 7.37 16.48
CA ALA A 460 1.71 8.56 15.97
C ALA A 460 1.31 9.82 16.74
N THR A 461 0.00 10.03 16.90
CA THR A 461 -0.54 11.21 17.58
C THR A 461 -0.23 11.24 19.08
N PRO A 462 -0.43 10.16 19.86
CA PRO A 462 -0.02 10.12 21.25
C PRO A 462 1.48 10.30 21.48
N ILE A 463 2.34 9.70 20.64
CA ILE A 463 3.80 9.87 20.76
C ILE A 463 4.19 11.33 20.51
N MET A 464 3.62 11.93 19.46
CA MET A 464 3.80 13.37 19.19
C MET A 464 3.32 14.19 20.39
N PHE A 465 2.15 13.89 20.96
CA PHE A 465 1.60 14.59 22.12
C PHE A 465 2.51 14.49 23.35
N ASP A 466 2.91 13.27 23.75
CA ASP A 466 3.73 13.02 24.94
C ASP A 466 5.13 13.67 24.81
N THR A 467 5.69 13.70 23.60
CA THR A 467 6.99 14.36 23.35
C THR A 467 6.88 15.89 23.23
N MET A 468 5.68 16.43 22.96
CA MET A 468 5.41 17.87 22.92
C MET A 468 4.91 18.44 24.25
N GLU A 469 4.49 17.62 25.21
CA GLU A 469 3.90 18.03 26.50
C GLU A 469 4.79 19.04 27.25
N LYS A 470 6.11 18.83 27.26
CA LYS A 470 7.09 19.76 27.86
C LYS A 470 7.11 21.17 27.24
N SER A 471 6.64 21.31 26.01
CA SER A 471 6.55 22.59 25.29
C SER A 471 5.14 23.20 25.27
N ASN A 472 4.17 22.54 25.91
CA ASN A 472 2.75 22.89 25.93
C ASN A 472 2.20 23.24 24.54
N GLY A 473 2.58 22.48 23.51
CA GLY A 473 2.07 22.66 22.15
C GLY A 473 2.58 23.90 21.39
N LYS A 474 3.53 24.68 21.92
CA LYS A 474 4.04 25.90 21.26
C LYS A 474 4.78 25.58 19.95
N LEU A 475 4.16 25.92 18.82
CA LEU A 475 4.80 25.92 17.50
C LEU A 475 5.78 27.10 17.39
N LEU A 476 6.85 26.96 16.60
CA LEU A 476 7.73 28.09 16.29
C LEU A 476 6.91 29.14 15.52
N PRO A 477 7.11 30.46 15.75
CA PRO A 477 6.39 31.49 15.02
C PRO A 477 6.54 31.30 13.51
N LYS A 478 5.44 31.41 12.76
CA LYS A 478 5.50 31.55 11.31
C LYS A 478 6.11 32.93 11.02
N GLU A 479 7.10 33.02 10.14
CA GLU A 479 7.51 34.34 9.63
C GLU A 479 6.26 35.04 9.08
N PRO A 480 6.05 36.32 9.40
CA PRO A 480 4.91 37.05 8.87
C PRO A 480 4.97 36.97 7.35
N LYS A 481 3.84 36.59 6.72
CA LYS A 481 3.72 36.72 5.27
C LYS A 481 4.04 38.19 4.94
N PRO A 482 4.91 38.48 3.94
CA PRO A 482 5.09 39.85 3.50
C PRO A 482 3.71 40.42 3.20
N ALA A 483 3.44 41.61 3.74
CA ALA A 483 2.20 42.31 3.47
C ALA A 483 2.02 42.32 1.96
N LYS A 484 0.86 41.87 1.47
CA LYS A 484 0.50 42.13 0.08
C LYS A 484 0.48 43.64 -0.04
N GLU A 485 1.45 44.21 -0.73
CA GLU A 485 1.33 45.57 -1.23
C GLU A 485 0.07 45.58 -2.10
N GLU A 486 -0.96 46.26 -1.63
CA GLU A 486 -2.08 46.64 -2.47
C GLU A 486 -1.51 47.58 -3.53
N LEU A 487 -1.45 47.09 -4.77
CA LEU A 487 -1.19 47.88 -5.98
C LEU A 487 -2.49 48.04 -6.75
#